data_AF-A0A350QMH1-F1
#
_entry.id   AF-A0A350QMH1-F1
#
_cell.length_a   1.000
_cell.length_b   1.000
_cell.length_c   1.000
_cell.angle_alpha   90.00
_cell.angle_beta   90.00
_cell.angle_gamma   90.00
#
_symmetry.space_group_name_H-M   'P 1'
#
loop_
_entity.id
_entity.type
_entity.pdbx_description
1 polymer ?
#
loop_
_entity_poly.entity_id
_entity_poly.type
_entity_poly.pdbx_seq_one_letter_code
_entity_poly.pdbx_strand_id
1 'polypeptide(L)'
;MLTVLTGCSTTDGTGTSHQESMVIRAATYNIKHGRGMDGAIDLERTADVLRALNADIIALQEVDDRARRSGGVDQASWLAERLDMHSAYGSFMAFQGGRYGLAILSKA
;
A
#
# COMPACT_ATOMS: atom_id res chain seq x y z
N MET A 1 0.79 16.79 30.10
CA MET A 1 2.15 17.06 30.62
C MET A 1 3.09 16.21 29.77
N LEU A 2 3.66 16.74 28.69
CA LEU A 2 4.57 17.88 28.58
C LEU A 2 4.04 18.96 27.61
N THR A 3 4.13 20.23 28.02
CA THR A 3 3.85 21.43 27.21
C THR A 3 5.16 22.21 27.09
N VAL A 4 5.50 22.70 25.90
CA VAL A 4 6.61 23.65 25.67
C VAL A 4 6.05 24.87 24.94
N LEU A 5 6.44 26.06 25.39
CA LEU A 5 5.97 27.38 24.93
C LEU A 5 7.13 28.18 24.30
N THR A 6 6.86 28.87 23.16
CA THR A 6 7.41 30.14 22.57
C THR A 6 8.93 30.42 22.55
N GLY A 7 9.58 31.09 21.59
CA GLY A 7 9.25 31.95 20.42
C GLY A 7 10.59 32.29 19.67
N CYS A 8 10.59 32.89 18.48
CA CYS A 8 10.94 34.32 18.24
C CYS A 8 10.71 34.68 16.76
N SER A 9 10.27 35.92 16.52
CA SER A 9 10.13 36.53 15.19
C SER A 9 11.35 37.38 14.83
N THR A 10 11.73 37.39 13.55
CA THR A 10 12.47 38.47 12.89
C THR A 10 11.86 38.68 11.51
N THR A 11 11.50 39.92 11.18
CA THR A 11 11.00 40.35 9.86
C THR A 11 12.13 40.59 8.87
N ASP A 12 11.78 40.34 7.61
CA ASP A 12 12.34 40.83 6.34
C ASP A 12 13.66 40.25 5.81
N GLY A 13 13.48 39.28 4.92
CA GLY A 13 14.42 38.89 3.87
C GLY A 13 13.63 38.24 2.74
N THR A 14 13.32 39.01 1.70
CA THR A 14 12.71 38.57 0.44
C THR A 14 13.50 37.41 -0.17
N GLY A 15 12.88 36.23 -0.20
CA GLY A 15 13.45 35.02 -0.76
C GLY A 15 12.76 33.77 -0.22
N THR A 16 11.44 33.75 -0.14
CA THR A 16 10.72 32.52 0.23
C THR A 16 10.75 31.60 -0.99
N SER A 17 11.74 30.71 -1.05
CA SER A 17 11.55 29.48 -1.82
C SER A 17 10.32 28.81 -1.22
N HIS A 18 9.22 28.75 -1.97
CA HIS A 18 8.15 27.85 -1.64
C HIS A 18 8.75 26.43 -1.73
N GLN A 19 9.14 25.87 -0.59
CA GLN A 19 9.16 24.41 -0.49
C GLN A 19 7.70 23.99 -0.58
N GLU A 20 7.27 23.67 -1.80
CA GLU A 20 6.11 22.85 -2.06
C GLU A 20 6.27 21.58 -1.20
N SER A 21 5.57 21.53 -0.07
CA SER A 21 5.55 20.36 0.79
C SER A 21 4.83 19.25 0.06
N MET A 22 5.57 18.26 -0.45
CA MET A 22 4.98 17.08 -1.07
C MET A 22 4.21 16.28 -0.01
N VAL A 23 2.88 16.24 -0.14
CA VAL A 23 2.01 15.40 0.68
C VAL A 23 1.96 14.00 0.07
N ILE A 24 2.46 13.00 0.79
CA ILE A 24 2.38 11.60 0.41
C ILE A 24 1.29 10.91 1.22
N ARG A 25 0.36 10.24 0.54
CA ARG A 25 -0.69 9.44 1.14
C ARG A 25 -0.24 7.98 1.19
N ALA A 26 0.02 7.48 2.39
CA ALA A 26 0.31 6.07 2.62
C ALA A 26 -0.91 5.36 3.24
N ALA A 27 -1.16 4.13 2.82
CA ALA A 27 -2.17 3.26 3.41
C ALA A 27 -1.59 1.86 3.66
N THR A 28 -2.22 1.12 4.57
CA THR A 28 -1.96 -0.30 4.78
C THR A 28 -3.26 -1.08 4.74
N TYR A 29 -3.24 -2.26 4.15
CA TYR A 29 -4.41 -3.11 4.07
C TYR A 29 -4.04 -4.59 4.07
N ASN A 30 -4.70 -5.37 4.92
CA ASN A 30 -4.59 -6.82 4.92
C ASN A 30 -5.64 -7.37 3.95
N ILE A 31 -5.20 -7.93 2.82
CA ILE A 31 -6.10 -8.41 1.77
C ILE A 31 -6.61 -9.82 2.04
N LYS A 32 -6.07 -10.53 3.03
CA LYS A 32 -6.39 -11.94 3.33
C LYS A 32 -6.46 -12.78 2.05
N HIS A 33 -5.40 -12.74 1.23
CA HIS A 33 -5.31 -13.37 -0.10
C HIS A 33 -6.51 -13.11 -1.04
N GLY A 34 -7.20 -11.97 -0.89
CA GLY A 34 -8.39 -11.60 -1.64
C GLY A 34 -9.71 -12.17 -1.08
N ARG A 35 -9.68 -12.80 0.10
CA ARG A 35 -10.85 -13.47 0.69
C ARG A 35 -11.70 -12.52 1.52
N GLY A 36 -12.94 -12.30 1.10
CA GLY A 36 -13.90 -11.47 1.84
C GLY A 36 -14.56 -12.18 3.02
N MET A 37 -15.45 -11.45 3.70
CA MET A 37 -16.25 -11.96 4.81
C MET A 37 -17.29 -12.99 4.38
N ASP A 38 -17.68 -12.96 3.10
CA ASP A 38 -18.47 -13.98 2.42
C ASP A 38 -17.68 -15.28 2.15
N GLY A 39 -16.39 -15.28 2.47
CA GLY A 39 -15.49 -16.41 2.27
C GLY A 39 -15.04 -16.61 0.82
N ALA A 40 -15.51 -15.78 -0.12
CA ALA A 40 -15.12 -15.84 -1.53
C ALA A 40 -13.79 -15.12 -1.76
N ILE A 41 -12.95 -15.69 -2.63
CA ILE A 41 -11.72 -15.05 -3.10
C ILE A 41 -12.06 -14.22 -4.32
N ASP A 42 -11.96 -12.90 -4.19
CA ASP A 42 -12.26 -11.92 -5.21
C ASP A 42 -11.24 -10.78 -5.17
N LEU A 43 -10.29 -10.85 -6.11
CA LEU A 43 -9.20 -9.90 -6.20
C LEU A 43 -9.62 -8.59 -6.89
N GLU A 44 -10.68 -8.60 -7.71
CA GLU A 44 -11.23 -7.37 -8.29
C GLU A 44 -11.91 -6.53 -7.21
N ARG A 45 -12.70 -7.15 -6.32
CA ARG A 45 -13.22 -6.48 -5.13
C ARG A 45 -12.11 -5.88 -4.27
N THR A 46 -10.99 -6.59 -4.15
CA THR A 46 -9.82 -6.07 -3.43
C THR A 46 -9.24 -4.84 -4.14
N ALA A 47 -9.07 -4.90 -5.46
CA ALA A 47 -8.58 -3.77 -6.25
C ALA A 47 -9.48 -2.53 -6.13
N ASP A 48 -10.80 -2.71 -6.12
CA ASP A 48 -11.76 -1.62 -5.94
C ASP A 48 -11.62 -0.93 -4.58
N VAL A 49 -11.45 -1.71 -3.51
CA VAL A 49 -11.16 -1.17 -2.16
C VAL A 49 -9.85 -0.39 -2.17
N LEU A 50 -8.78 -0.96 -2.72
CA LEU A 50 -7.47 -0.31 -2.74
C LEU A 50 -7.49 0.98 -3.57
N ARG A 51 -8.20 1.00 -4.70
CA ARG A 51 -8.38 2.19 -5.54
C ARG A 51 -9.11 3.31 -4.80
N ALA A 52 -10.12 2.97 -3.99
CA ALA A 52 -10.87 3.93 -3.19
C ALA A 52 -10.04 4.60 -2.08
N LEU A 53 -8.93 4.00 -1.64
CA LEU A 53 -8.02 4.63 -0.67
C LEU A 53 -7.35 5.90 -1.23
N ASN A 54 -7.22 5.98 -2.57
CA ASN A 54 -6.51 7.05 -3.27
C ASN A 54 -5.14 7.33 -2.62
N ALA A 55 -4.36 6.27 -2.41
CA ALA A 55 -3.04 6.34 -1.79
C ALA A 55 -1.93 6.39 -2.85
N ASP A 56 -0.81 7.00 -2.51
CA ASP A 56 0.40 7.00 -3.33
C ASP A 56 1.25 5.76 -3.06
N ILE A 57 1.17 5.23 -1.83
CA ILE A 57 1.83 4.01 -1.38
C ILE A 57 0.83 3.15 -0.61
N ILE A 58 0.78 1.86 -0.92
CA ILE A 58 -0.08 0.88 -0.25
C ILE A 58 0.78 -0.30 0.22
N ALA A 59 0.87 -0.51 1.54
CA ALA A 59 1.47 -1.71 2.12
C ALA A 59 0.40 -2.80 2.28
N LEU A 60 0.61 -3.95 1.66
CA LEU A 60 -0.30 -5.08 1.67
C LEU A 60 0.21 -6.22 2.54
N GLN A 61 -0.69 -6.78 3.35
CA GLN A 61 -0.45 -7.99 4.14
C GLN A 61 -1.27 -9.17 3.61
N GLU A 62 -0.79 -10.38 3.90
CA GLU A 62 -1.40 -11.65 3.50
C GLU A 62 -1.53 -11.81 1.98
N VAL A 63 -0.47 -11.45 1.26
CA VAL A 63 -0.41 -11.53 -0.19
C VAL A 63 0.12 -12.89 -0.59
N ASP A 64 -0.59 -13.58 -1.47
CA ASP A 64 -0.11 -14.80 -2.10
C ASP A 64 0.64 -14.51 -3.40
N ASP A 65 1.72 -15.24 -3.62
CA ASP A 65 2.35 -15.39 -4.93
C ASP A 65 2.27 -16.86 -5.36
N ARG A 66 1.42 -17.13 -6.35
CA ARG A 66 1.24 -18.45 -6.97
C ARG A 66 0.83 -19.57 -6.01
N ALA A 67 0.22 -19.24 -4.86
CA ALA A 67 -0.32 -20.23 -3.94
C ALA A 67 -1.59 -20.89 -4.50
N ARG A 68 -1.79 -22.20 -4.27
CA ARG A 68 -2.96 -22.92 -4.81
C ARG A 68 -4.30 -22.37 -4.31
N ARG A 69 -4.41 -21.92 -3.04
CA ARG A 69 -5.68 -21.37 -2.51
C ARG A 69 -6.18 -20.15 -3.27
N SER A 70 -5.27 -19.34 -3.83
CA SER A 70 -5.57 -18.12 -4.57
C SER A 70 -5.57 -18.34 -6.09
N GLY A 71 -5.70 -19.59 -6.54
CA GLY A 71 -5.74 -19.93 -7.96
C GLY A 71 -4.39 -19.82 -8.67
N GLY A 72 -3.27 -19.77 -7.93
CA GLY A 72 -1.95 -19.66 -8.54
C GLY A 72 -1.63 -18.26 -9.08
N VAL A 73 -2.35 -17.23 -8.63
CA VAL A 73 -2.13 -15.84 -9.05
C VAL A 73 -0.95 -15.21 -8.31
N ASP A 74 -0.15 -14.41 -9.03
CA ASP A 74 0.80 -13.45 -8.46
C ASP A 74 0.02 -12.19 -8.05
N GLN A 75 -0.47 -12.15 -6.82
CA GLN A 75 -1.45 -11.13 -6.42
C GLN A 75 -0.86 -9.72 -6.38
N ALA A 76 0.43 -9.60 -6.04
CA ALA A 76 1.12 -8.31 -6.02
C ALA A 76 1.16 -7.70 -7.41
N SER A 77 1.63 -8.45 -8.41
CA SER A 77 1.71 -7.99 -9.80
C SER A 77 0.32 -7.73 -10.38
N TRP A 78 -0.63 -8.63 -10.11
CA TRP A 78 -2.01 -8.50 -10.59
C TRP A 78 -2.69 -7.24 -10.05
N LEU A 79 -2.53 -6.93 -8.75
CA LEU A 79 -3.08 -5.71 -8.16
C LEU A 79 -2.38 -4.47 -8.71
N ALA A 80 -1.06 -4.48 -8.85
CA ALA A 80 -0.30 -3.38 -9.47
C ALA A 80 -0.84 -3.01 -10.86
N GLU A 81 -1.10 -4.00 -11.72
CA GLU A 81 -1.68 -3.78 -13.06
C GLU A 81 -3.07 -3.11 -12.99
N ARG A 82 -3.95 -3.52 -12.07
CA ARG A 82 -5.29 -2.94 -11.91
C ARG A 82 -5.29 -1.52 -11.37
N LEU A 83 -4.27 -1.17 -10.59
CA LEU A 83 -4.15 0.11 -9.91
C LEU A 83 -3.25 1.11 -10.67
N ASP A 84 -2.63 0.69 -11.77
CA ASP A 84 -1.59 1.45 -12.47
C ASP A 84 -0.44 1.86 -11.51
N MET A 85 0.05 0.87 -10.76
CA MET A 85 1.08 1.03 -9.74
C MET A 85 2.23 0.04 -9.97
N HIS A 86 3.40 0.36 -9.42
CA HIS A 86 4.51 -0.59 -9.28
C HIS A 86 4.28 -1.49 -8.07
N SER A 87 4.78 -2.73 -8.12
CA SER A 87 4.75 -3.65 -6.98
C SER A 87 6.14 -4.15 -6.59
N ALA A 88 6.39 -4.26 -5.29
CA ALA A 88 7.48 -5.03 -4.71
C ALA A 88 6.92 -6.09 -3.76
N TYR A 89 7.33 -7.35 -3.91
CA TYR A 89 6.86 -8.46 -3.09
C TYR A 89 7.96 -9.00 -2.18
N GLY A 90 7.64 -9.23 -0.91
CA GLY A 90 8.51 -9.84 0.09
C GLY A 90 7.92 -11.14 0.63
N SER A 91 8.57 -12.27 0.35
CA SER A 91 8.13 -13.58 0.83
C SER A 91 8.44 -13.77 2.32
N PHE A 92 7.47 -14.25 3.10
CA PHE A 92 7.70 -14.73 4.47
C PHE A 92 7.94 -16.24 4.51
N MET A 93 7.16 -17.01 3.75
CA MET A 93 7.28 -18.48 3.72
C MET A 93 6.82 -19.07 2.39
N ALA A 94 7.32 -20.26 2.06
CA ALA A 94 6.69 -21.11 1.05
C ALA A 94 5.31 -21.56 1.55
N PHE A 95 4.30 -21.53 0.69
CA PHE A 95 2.94 -21.85 1.08
C PHE A 95 2.14 -22.44 -0.09
N GLN A 96 1.64 -23.67 0.09
CA GLN A 96 0.78 -24.38 -0.87
C GLN A 96 1.29 -24.37 -2.32
N GLY A 97 2.59 -24.61 -2.53
CA GLY A 97 3.21 -24.63 -3.87
C GLY A 97 3.61 -23.26 -4.41
N GLY A 98 3.20 -22.18 -3.75
CA GLY A 98 3.66 -20.81 -4.01
C GLY A 98 4.35 -20.22 -2.77
N ARG A 99 4.17 -18.93 -2.58
CA ARG A 99 4.70 -18.16 -1.45
C ARG A 99 3.61 -17.30 -0.82
N TYR A 100 3.80 -17.00 0.46
CA TYR A 100 2.95 -16.10 1.24
C TYR A 100 3.80 -15.00 1.86
N GLY A 101 3.32 -13.77 1.84
CA GLY A 101 4.10 -12.64 2.30
C GLY A 101 3.38 -11.30 2.26
N LEU A 102 4.18 -10.27 2.01
CA LEU A 102 3.78 -8.87 1.97
C LEU A 102 4.05 -8.29 0.58
N ALA A 103 3.34 -7.22 0.24
CA ALA A 103 3.68 -6.43 -0.94
C ALA A 103 3.63 -4.93 -0.62
N ILE A 104 4.36 -4.13 -1.39
CA ILE A 104 4.21 -2.69 -1.44
C ILE A 104 3.78 -2.34 -2.86
N LEU A 105 2.72 -1.55 -2.98
CA LEU A 105 2.33 -0.90 -4.22
C LEU A 105 2.69 0.59 -4.14
N SER A 106 3.23 1.17 -5.19
CA SER A 106 3.48 2.61 -5.27
C SER A 106 3.13 3.17 -6.64
N LYS A 107 2.70 4.44 -6.70
CA LYS A 107 2.66 5.17 -7.97
C LYS A 107 4.09 5.31 -8.53
N ALA A 108 4.18 5.57 -9.83
CA ALA A 108 5.41 5.92 -10.53
C ALA A 108 5.98 7.28 -10.07
#